data_AF-A0A1I5IWZ9-F1
#
_entry.id   AF-A0A1I5IWZ9-F1
#
_cell.length_a   1.000
_cell.length_b   1.000
_cell.length_c   1.000
_cell.angle_alpha   90.00
_cell.angle_beta   90.00
_cell.angle_gamma   90.00
#
_symmetry.space_group_name_H-M   'P 1'
#
loop_
_entity.id
_entity.type
_entity.pdbx_description
1 polymer ?
#
loop_
_entity_poly.entity_id
_entity_poly.type
_entity_poly.pdbx_seq_one_letter_code
_entity_poly.pdbx_strand_id
1 'polypeptide(L)'
;MFLSNAAECIDDLKGLARVLVIGEYTYCQRLTHLCKEFGFNDFHHLRKVLERLPDDQIGNISTTLMRRYCEMAQPQPGVAYYEFLSVNNDTRLRFYSQWAGWDKFGQEVRVPRPLQGASAPRLRKSLNKTVFIVETDRQLVAWRHRWHGLCYIPAELCKEHMKEAFERKKAVVKGIRNEEFPLLEDFSDNYATWYPVIE
;
A
#
# COMPACT_ATOMS: atom_id res chain seq x y z
N MET A 1 16.59 -16.95 -3.41
CA MET A 1 17.69 -16.70 -2.46
C MET A 1 17.29 -15.46 -1.68
N PHE A 2 16.86 -15.61 -0.43
CA PHE A 2 16.43 -14.45 0.38
C PHE A 2 17.66 -13.60 0.72
N LEU A 3 17.56 -12.29 0.55
CA LEU A 3 18.60 -11.36 1.03
C LEU A 3 18.67 -11.46 2.56
N SER A 4 19.84 -11.21 3.14
CA SER A 4 19.92 -11.10 4.60
C SER A 4 19.11 -9.89 5.09
N ASN A 5 18.51 -9.96 6.28
CA ASN A 5 17.74 -8.85 6.86
C ASN A 5 18.54 -7.53 6.88
N ALA A 6 19.86 -7.62 7.11
CA ALA A 6 20.76 -6.48 7.06
C ALA A 6 20.84 -5.85 5.65
N ALA A 7 20.91 -6.66 4.60
CA ALA A 7 20.91 -6.16 3.22
C ALA A 7 19.57 -5.49 2.87
N GLU A 8 18.45 -6.10 3.25
CA GLU A 8 17.12 -5.51 3.05
C GLU A 8 16.99 -4.17 3.79
N CYS A 9 17.42 -4.10 5.04
CA CYS A 9 17.38 -2.86 5.82
C CYS A 9 18.23 -1.74 5.19
N ILE A 10 19.38 -2.08 4.60
CA ILE A 10 20.22 -1.12 3.86
C ILE A 10 19.49 -0.62 2.62
N ASP A 11 18.81 -1.50 1.89
CA ASP A 11 18.09 -1.13 0.68
C ASP A 11 16.83 -0.30 1.00
N ASP A 12 16.15 -0.56 2.12
CA ASP A 12 15.06 0.27 2.63
C ASP A 12 15.54 1.71 2.94
N LEU A 13 16.71 1.85 3.59
CA LEU A 13 17.31 3.17 3.84
C LEU A 13 17.63 3.90 2.52
N LYS A 14 18.26 3.20 1.57
CA LYS A 14 18.58 3.78 0.25
C LYS A 14 17.31 4.18 -0.50
N GLY A 15 16.26 3.37 -0.44
CA GLY A 15 14.94 3.65 -0.99
C GLY A 15 14.38 4.96 -0.41
N LEU A 16 14.36 5.08 0.92
CA LEU A 16 13.91 6.29 1.60
C LEU A 16 14.74 7.52 1.17
N ALA A 17 16.07 7.39 1.10
CA ALA A 17 16.96 8.48 0.68
C ALA A 17 16.72 8.95 -0.77
N ARG A 18 16.12 8.12 -1.63
CA ARG A 18 15.76 8.50 -3.01
C ARG A 18 14.50 9.36 -3.07
N VAL A 19 13.49 9.06 -2.25
CA VAL A 19 12.20 9.76 -2.26
C VAL A 19 12.15 10.96 -1.32
N LEU A 20 13.05 10.99 -0.33
CA LEU A 20 13.16 12.07 0.64
C LEU A 20 13.71 13.34 -0.03
N VAL A 21 12.98 14.44 0.12
CA VAL A 21 13.40 15.78 -0.33
C VAL A 21 13.69 16.63 0.90
N ILE A 22 14.98 16.90 1.16
CA ILE A 22 15.44 17.78 2.26
C ILE A 22 16.36 18.84 1.66
N GLY A 23 15.83 20.06 1.50
CA GLY A 23 16.58 21.19 0.93
C GLY A 23 17.34 20.81 -0.33
N GLU A 24 18.60 21.24 -0.41
CA GLU A 24 19.51 20.93 -1.52
C GLU A 24 20.46 19.75 -1.20
N TYR A 25 20.08 18.85 -0.28
CA TYR A 25 20.96 17.75 0.10
C TYR A 25 21.17 16.80 -1.07
N THR A 26 22.42 16.48 -1.37
CA THR A 26 22.80 15.37 -2.25
C THR A 26 22.36 14.02 -1.67
N TYR A 27 22.32 12.98 -2.49
CA TYR A 27 21.93 11.64 -2.05
C TYR A 27 22.76 11.12 -0.85
N CYS A 28 24.08 11.31 -0.86
CA CYS A 28 24.95 10.89 0.24
C CYS A 28 24.70 11.69 1.53
N GLN A 29 24.40 12.99 1.39
CA GLN A 29 24.00 13.83 2.53
C GLN A 29 22.65 13.39 3.10
N ARG A 30 21.68 13.02 2.25
CA ARG A 30 20.39 12.44 2.68
C ARG A 30 20.58 11.11 3.41
N LEU A 31 21.44 10.22 2.91
CA LEU A 31 21.77 8.98 3.62
C LEU A 31 22.37 9.25 5.00
N THR A 32 23.32 10.17 5.09
CA THR A 32 23.97 10.53 6.35
C THR A 32 22.98 11.15 7.33
N HIS A 33 22.10 12.03 6.83
CA HIS A 33 21.05 12.64 7.63
C HIS A 33 20.08 11.58 8.18
N LEU A 34 19.58 10.68 7.33
CA LEU A 34 18.72 9.58 7.76
C LEU A 34 19.42 8.67 8.77
N CYS A 35 20.70 8.33 8.57
CA CYS A 35 21.44 7.56 9.55
C CYS A 35 21.41 8.23 10.94
N LYS A 36 21.66 9.54 10.99
CA LYS A 36 21.60 10.33 12.23
C LYS A 36 20.22 10.37 12.85
N GLU A 37 19.16 10.54 12.05
CA GLU A 37 17.78 10.50 12.55
C GLU A 37 17.44 9.16 13.23
N PHE A 38 18.01 8.06 12.73
CA PHE A 38 17.82 6.72 13.28
C PHE A 38 18.86 6.34 14.36
N GLY A 39 19.64 7.31 14.86
CA GLY A 39 20.59 7.09 15.96
C GLY A 39 21.96 6.57 15.55
N PHE A 40 22.30 6.58 14.26
CA PHE A 40 23.60 6.17 13.74
C PHE A 40 24.45 7.38 13.34
N ASN A 41 25.76 7.33 13.59
CA ASN A 41 26.66 8.44 13.23
C ASN A 41 26.70 8.72 11.71
N ASP A 42 26.76 7.66 10.91
CA ASP A 42 26.82 7.68 9.45
C ASP A 42 26.44 6.30 8.85
N PHE A 43 26.47 6.20 7.53
CA PHE A 43 26.11 4.97 6.80
C PHE A 43 27.06 3.79 7.09
N HIS A 44 28.34 4.06 7.32
CA HIS A 44 29.31 3.01 7.63
C HIS A 44 29.13 2.49 9.07
N HIS A 45 28.81 3.38 10.01
CA HIS A 45 28.40 3.01 11.36
C HIS A 45 27.16 2.12 11.34
N LEU A 46 26.13 2.49 10.58
CA LEU A 46 24.93 1.65 10.40
C LEU A 46 25.30 0.25 9.93
N ARG A 47 26.10 0.11 8.87
CA ARG A 47 26.49 -1.21 8.33
C ARG A 47 27.17 -2.08 9.39
N LYS A 48 28.12 -1.53 10.14
CA LYS A 48 28.81 -2.24 11.23
C LYS A 48 27.88 -2.66 12.36
N VAL A 49 26.88 -1.84 12.67
CA VAL A 49 25.90 -2.16 13.71
C VAL A 49 24.97 -3.27 13.23
N LEU A 50 24.47 -3.21 11.99
CA LEU A 50 23.59 -4.24 11.41
C LEU A 50 24.25 -5.63 11.39
N GLU A 51 25.56 -5.73 11.23
CA GLU A 51 26.29 -7.02 11.29
C GLU A 51 26.24 -7.70 12.67
N ARG A 52 25.88 -6.96 13.72
CA ARG A 52 25.88 -7.43 15.12
C ARG A 52 24.50 -7.44 15.76
N LEU A 53 23.50 -6.85 15.09
CA LEU A 53 22.16 -6.77 15.63
C LEU A 53 21.39 -8.09 15.43
N PRO A 54 20.55 -8.47 16.40
CA PRO A 54 19.55 -9.51 16.19
C PRO A 54 18.58 -9.18 15.05
N ASP A 55 18.12 -10.21 14.34
CA ASP A 55 17.25 -10.08 13.17
C ASP A 55 15.93 -9.35 13.47
N ASP A 56 15.35 -9.53 14.66
CA ASP A 56 14.13 -8.85 15.09
C ASP A 56 14.32 -7.33 15.19
N GLN A 57 15.47 -6.89 15.71
CA GLN A 57 15.81 -5.48 15.81
C GLN A 57 16.06 -4.87 14.42
N ILE A 58 16.73 -5.60 13.54
CA ILE A 58 16.90 -5.20 12.14
C ILE A 58 15.53 -5.07 11.45
N GLY A 59 14.63 -6.04 11.67
CA GLY A 59 13.27 -6.02 11.15
C GLY A 59 12.46 -4.81 11.61
N ASN A 60 12.63 -4.37 12.86
CA ASN A 60 11.99 -3.15 13.37
C ASN A 60 12.50 -1.89 12.69
N ILE A 61 13.83 -1.77 12.50
CA ILE A 61 14.44 -0.64 11.77
C ILE A 61 13.95 -0.63 10.32
N SER A 62 14.04 -1.77 9.62
CA SER A 62 13.59 -1.95 8.24
C SER A 62 12.10 -1.60 8.08
N THR A 63 11.22 -2.10 8.95
CA THR A 63 9.78 -1.78 8.92
C THR A 63 9.54 -0.28 9.07
N THR A 64 10.30 0.40 9.92
CA THR A 64 10.17 1.85 10.14
C THR A 64 10.63 2.66 8.93
N LEU A 65 11.77 2.29 8.33
CA LEU A 65 12.28 2.90 7.10
C LEU A 65 11.29 2.72 5.95
N MET A 66 10.79 1.49 5.78
CA MET A 66 9.84 1.13 4.73
C MET A 66 8.52 1.89 4.90
N ARG A 67 8.01 2.02 6.12
CA ARG A 67 6.82 2.84 6.40
C ARG A 67 7.03 4.29 5.98
N ARG A 68 8.13 4.92 6.38
CA ARG A 68 8.45 6.31 6.01
C ARG A 68 8.60 6.46 4.50
N TYR A 69 9.19 5.48 3.81
CA TYR A 69 9.23 5.46 2.35
C TYR A 69 7.82 5.52 1.77
N CYS A 70 6.95 4.59 2.16
CA CYS A 70 5.58 4.52 1.67
C CYS A 70 4.79 5.81 1.96
N GLU A 71 5.04 6.45 3.10
CA GLU A 71 4.46 7.74 3.44
C GLU A 71 5.01 8.88 2.56
N MET A 72 6.24 8.83 2.07
CA MET A 72 6.83 9.94 1.30
C MET A 72 6.71 9.78 -0.21
N ALA A 73 6.76 8.53 -0.69
CA ALA A 73 6.73 8.19 -2.10
C ALA A 73 5.49 8.81 -2.79
N GLN A 74 5.65 9.03 -4.09
CA GLN A 74 4.59 9.53 -4.96
C GLN A 74 4.29 8.48 -6.04
N PRO A 75 3.01 8.30 -6.41
CA PRO A 75 2.61 7.48 -7.55
C PRO A 75 3.40 7.84 -8.81
N GLN A 76 3.89 6.82 -9.51
CA GLN A 76 4.68 7.01 -10.72
C GLN A 76 3.80 7.42 -11.91
N PRO A 77 4.25 8.36 -12.75
CA PRO A 77 3.53 8.70 -13.99
C PRO A 77 3.39 7.49 -14.91
N GLY A 78 2.24 7.34 -15.56
CA GLY A 78 1.97 6.24 -16.50
C GLY A 78 1.66 4.89 -15.85
N VAL A 79 1.81 4.76 -14.53
CA VAL A 79 1.44 3.55 -13.78
C VAL A 79 0.01 3.69 -13.25
N ALA A 80 -0.78 2.64 -13.41
CA ALA A 80 -2.12 2.55 -12.83
C ALA A 80 -2.02 2.04 -11.38
N TYR A 81 -2.73 2.69 -10.48
CA TYR A 81 -2.81 2.32 -9.06
C TYR A 81 -4.24 1.98 -8.68
N TYR A 82 -4.42 1.13 -7.68
CA TYR A 82 -5.69 0.90 -7.01
C TYR A 82 -5.63 1.45 -5.60
N GLU A 83 -6.75 2.01 -5.13
CA GLU A 83 -6.86 2.54 -3.79
C GLU A 83 -7.50 1.51 -2.87
N PHE A 84 -6.83 1.23 -1.76
CA PHE A 84 -7.37 0.40 -0.69
C PHE A 84 -7.27 1.13 0.64
N LEU A 85 -8.15 0.75 1.56
CA LEU A 85 -8.22 1.25 2.92
C LEU A 85 -8.30 0.04 3.85
N SER A 86 -7.28 -0.10 4.68
CA SER A 86 -7.31 -1.00 5.83
C SER A 86 -7.78 -0.22 7.04
N VAL A 87 -8.80 -0.73 7.74
CA VAL A 87 -9.28 -0.15 9.00
C VAL A 87 -8.66 -0.93 10.15
N ASN A 88 -8.16 -0.22 11.17
CA ASN A 88 -7.48 -0.84 12.32
C ASN A 88 -8.31 -1.98 12.92
N ASN A 89 -7.63 -3.08 13.25
CA ASN A 89 -8.21 -4.29 13.87
C ASN A 89 -9.34 -4.93 13.07
N ASP A 90 -9.45 -4.60 11.78
CA ASP A 90 -10.41 -5.17 10.87
C ASP A 90 -9.68 -5.92 9.78
N THR A 91 -10.07 -7.17 9.56
CA THR A 91 -9.56 -7.97 8.45
C THR A 91 -10.14 -7.50 7.12
N ARG A 92 -11.24 -6.72 7.16
CA ARG A 92 -11.87 -6.12 5.99
C ARG A 92 -10.97 -5.05 5.36
N LEU A 93 -10.88 -5.13 4.05
CA LEU A 93 -10.32 -4.07 3.22
C LEU A 93 -11.45 -3.37 2.47
N ARG A 94 -11.39 -2.05 2.42
CA ARG A 94 -12.25 -1.27 1.52
C ARG A 94 -11.43 -0.86 0.31
N PHE A 95 -12.06 -0.72 -0.85
CA PHE A 95 -11.39 -0.24 -2.06
C PHE A 95 -12.23 0.78 -2.80
N TYR A 96 -11.56 1.73 -3.45
CA TYR A 96 -12.22 2.64 -4.37
C TYR A 96 -12.72 1.85 -5.57
N SER A 97 -14.01 1.92 -5.80
CA SER A 97 -14.74 0.92 -6.57
C SER A 97 -15.41 1.49 -7.81
N GLN A 98 -15.75 0.59 -8.72
CA GLN A 98 -16.64 0.86 -9.84
C GLN A 98 -17.68 -0.24 -9.95
N TRP A 99 -18.85 0.14 -10.45
CA TRP A 99 -19.92 -0.79 -10.77
C TRP A 99 -19.48 -1.79 -11.85
N ALA A 100 -19.73 -3.07 -11.62
CA ALA A 100 -19.47 -4.15 -12.57
C ALA A 100 -20.74 -4.84 -13.09
N GLY A 101 -21.85 -4.79 -12.34
CA GLY A 101 -23.09 -5.44 -12.70
C GLY A 101 -23.98 -5.79 -11.50
N TRP A 102 -25.02 -6.58 -11.76
CA TRP A 102 -25.88 -7.17 -10.74
C TRP A 102 -25.50 -8.64 -10.54
N ASP A 103 -25.60 -9.15 -9.31
CA ASP A 103 -25.54 -10.59 -9.06
C ASP A 103 -26.93 -11.25 -9.16
N LYS A 104 -26.98 -12.57 -8.97
CA LYS A 104 -28.23 -13.36 -9.02
C LYS A 104 -29.28 -12.96 -7.98
N PHE A 105 -28.87 -12.27 -6.92
CA PHE A 105 -29.73 -11.76 -5.84
C PHE A 105 -29.99 -10.26 -5.99
N GLY A 106 -29.74 -9.68 -7.17
CA GLY A 106 -29.97 -8.25 -7.41
C GLY A 106 -29.07 -7.33 -6.59
N GLN A 107 -27.95 -7.82 -6.04
CA GLN A 107 -26.97 -7.01 -5.32
C GLN A 107 -25.97 -6.39 -6.28
N GLU A 108 -25.46 -5.21 -5.92
CA GLU A 108 -24.46 -4.52 -6.72
C GLU A 108 -23.11 -5.23 -6.63
N VAL A 109 -22.58 -5.65 -7.76
CA VAL A 109 -21.22 -6.18 -7.85
C VAL A 109 -20.28 -5.03 -8.18
N ARG A 110 -19.33 -4.78 -7.28
CA ARG A 110 -18.29 -3.76 -7.42
C ARG A 110 -16.91 -4.38 -7.49
N VAL A 111 -16.03 -3.77 -8.28
CA VAL A 111 -14.63 -4.18 -8.43
C VAL A 111 -13.70 -2.99 -8.22
N PRO A 112 -12.41 -3.21 -7.86
CA PRO A 112 -11.45 -2.12 -7.73
C PRO A 112 -11.35 -1.29 -9.01
N ARG A 113 -11.42 0.04 -8.85
CA ARG A 113 -11.31 0.99 -9.96
C ARG A 113 -9.88 1.47 -10.09
N PRO A 114 -9.25 1.39 -11.27
CA PRO A 114 -7.91 1.91 -11.47
C PRO A 114 -7.92 3.44 -11.44
N LEU A 115 -6.92 4.01 -10.77
CA LEU A 115 -6.57 5.41 -10.76
C LEU A 115 -5.32 5.61 -11.60
N GLN A 116 -5.27 6.65 -12.42
CA GLN A 116 -4.03 7.01 -13.11
C GLN A 116 -3.07 7.66 -12.10
N GLY A 117 -1.80 7.24 -12.07
CA GLY A 117 -0.80 7.76 -11.13
C GLY A 117 -0.66 9.28 -11.13
N ALA A 118 -1.00 9.97 -12.22
CA ALA A 118 -0.98 11.44 -12.29
C ALA A 118 -2.05 12.14 -11.44
N SER A 119 -3.19 11.49 -11.16
CA SER A 119 -4.28 12.07 -10.35
C SER A 119 -4.18 11.71 -8.86
N ALA A 120 -3.50 10.61 -8.53
CA ALA A 120 -3.35 10.12 -7.16
C ALA A 120 -2.64 11.10 -6.19
N PRO A 121 -1.57 11.84 -6.57
CA PRO A 121 -0.99 12.88 -5.72
C PRO A 121 -1.95 14.02 -5.35
N ARG A 122 -2.90 14.34 -6.23
CA ARG A 122 -3.90 15.41 -5.98
C ARG A 122 -4.91 14.96 -4.93
N LEU A 123 -5.33 13.69 -4.99
CA LEU A 123 -6.22 13.08 -4.01
C LEU A 123 -5.57 13.03 -2.62
N ARG A 124 -4.27 12.72 -2.55
CA ARG A 124 -3.52 12.74 -1.30
C ARG A 124 -3.55 14.11 -0.60
N LYS A 125 -3.40 15.22 -1.34
CA LYS A 125 -3.44 16.58 -0.78
C LYS A 125 -4.81 16.96 -0.24
N SER A 126 -5.90 16.47 -0.85
CA SER A 126 -7.26 16.80 -0.43
C SER A 126 -7.72 16.03 0.81
N LEU A 127 -7.12 14.88 1.12
CA LEU A 127 -7.64 13.96 2.13
C LEU A 127 -7.22 14.28 3.57
N ASN A 128 -6.28 15.20 3.80
CA ASN A 128 -5.68 15.52 5.11
C ASN A 128 -5.33 14.27 5.96
N LYS A 129 -4.97 13.17 5.29
CA LYS A 129 -4.70 11.85 5.87
C LYS A 129 -3.43 11.28 5.26
N THR A 130 -2.72 10.46 6.02
CA THR A 130 -1.57 9.71 5.52
C THR A 130 -2.03 8.71 4.47
N VAL A 131 -1.42 8.80 3.28
CA VAL A 131 -1.63 7.87 2.17
C VAL A 131 -0.31 7.16 1.90
N PHE A 132 -0.32 5.84 1.95
CA PHE A 132 0.85 5.01 1.69
C PHE A 132 0.95 4.64 0.21
N ILE A 133 2.14 4.75 -0.39
CA ILE A 133 2.42 4.17 -1.70
C ILE A 133 3.15 2.84 -1.47
N VAL A 134 2.50 1.74 -1.88
CA VAL A 134 2.93 0.37 -1.61
C VAL A 134 3.31 -0.28 -2.94
N GLU A 135 4.60 -0.45 -3.18
CA GLU A 135 5.18 -0.84 -4.48
C GLU A 135 5.85 -2.21 -4.46
N THR A 136 5.95 -2.87 -3.30
CA THR A 136 6.57 -4.21 -3.16
C THR A 136 5.75 -5.13 -2.27
N ASP A 137 5.98 -6.44 -2.38
CA ASP A 137 5.37 -7.47 -1.53
C ASP A 137 5.57 -7.20 -0.04
N ARG A 138 6.80 -6.86 0.37
CA ARG A 138 7.17 -6.57 1.77
C ARG A 138 6.36 -5.38 2.31
N GLN A 139 6.19 -4.35 1.49
CA GLN A 139 5.38 -3.17 1.83
C GLN A 139 3.90 -3.54 1.95
N LEU A 140 3.39 -4.39 1.06
CA LEU A 140 2.00 -4.81 1.05
C LEU A 140 1.65 -5.60 2.31
N VAL A 141 2.49 -6.56 2.69
CA VAL A 141 2.35 -7.35 3.91
C VAL A 141 2.38 -6.43 5.14
N ALA A 142 3.37 -5.54 5.23
CA ALA A 142 3.49 -4.63 6.37
C ALA A 142 2.31 -3.66 6.48
N TRP A 143 1.81 -3.12 5.36
CA TRP A 143 0.64 -2.25 5.35
C TRP A 143 -0.62 -2.99 5.81
N ARG A 144 -0.87 -4.21 5.29
CA ARG A 144 -2.06 -5.02 5.63
C ARG A 144 -2.13 -5.37 7.12
N HIS A 145 -0.97 -5.68 7.73
CA HIS A 145 -0.94 -6.28 9.06
C HIS A 145 -0.47 -5.34 10.18
N ARG A 146 0.17 -4.21 9.89
CA ARG A 146 0.78 -3.36 10.92
C ARG A 146 0.45 -1.87 10.82
N TRP A 147 0.47 -1.29 9.63
CA TRP A 147 0.37 0.17 9.51
C TRP A 147 -1.06 0.67 9.41
N HIS A 148 -1.90 -0.05 8.66
CA HIS A 148 -3.28 0.31 8.35
C HIS A 148 -3.42 1.69 7.67
N GLY A 149 -4.63 2.05 7.26
CA GLY A 149 -4.92 3.31 6.57
C GLY A 149 -5.00 3.17 5.04
N LEU A 150 -5.07 4.32 4.36
CA LEU A 150 -5.28 4.39 2.91
C LEU A 150 -3.96 4.15 2.17
N CYS A 151 -3.98 3.31 1.14
CA CYS A 151 -2.83 3.08 0.29
C CYS A 151 -3.17 3.09 -1.20
N TYR A 152 -2.15 3.36 -2.00
CA TYR A 152 -2.13 3.13 -3.44
C TYR A 152 -1.19 1.98 -3.77
N ILE A 153 -1.71 0.99 -4.49
CA ILE A 153 -0.99 -0.22 -4.89
C ILE A 153 -0.94 -0.27 -6.42
N PRO A 154 0.24 -0.43 -7.05
CA PRO A 154 0.36 -0.61 -8.49
C PRO A 154 -0.50 -1.77 -8.99
N ALA A 155 -1.01 -1.63 -10.21
CA ALA A 155 -1.93 -2.60 -10.78
C ALA A 155 -1.35 -4.02 -10.90
N GLU A 156 -0.05 -4.15 -11.14
CA GLU A 156 0.63 -5.45 -11.22
C GLU A 156 0.60 -6.16 -9.86
N LEU A 157 1.17 -5.53 -8.82
CA LEU A 157 1.19 -6.03 -7.46
C LEU A 157 -0.22 -6.32 -6.92
N CYS A 158 -1.18 -5.44 -7.21
CA CYS A 158 -2.56 -5.62 -6.77
C CYS A 158 -3.24 -6.84 -7.42
N LYS A 159 -3.01 -7.08 -8.72
CA LYS A 159 -3.62 -8.22 -9.43
C LYS A 159 -3.01 -9.55 -9.00
N GLU A 160 -1.76 -9.55 -8.57
CA GLU A 160 -1.07 -10.73 -8.09
C GLU A 160 -1.57 -11.15 -6.70
N HIS A 161 -1.60 -10.23 -5.73
CA HIS A 161 -1.88 -10.56 -4.33
C HIS A 161 -3.31 -10.30 -3.86
N MET A 162 -4.15 -9.65 -4.68
CA MET A 162 -5.53 -9.27 -4.32
C MET A 162 -6.52 -9.64 -5.43
N LYS A 163 -6.24 -10.73 -6.14
CA LYS A 163 -7.03 -11.23 -7.30
C LYS A 163 -8.50 -11.41 -6.96
N GLU A 164 -8.81 -11.87 -5.74
CA GLU A 164 -10.17 -12.18 -5.29
C GLU A 164 -11.07 -10.94 -5.31
N ALA A 165 -10.50 -9.75 -5.05
CA ALA A 165 -11.24 -8.49 -5.15
C ALA A 165 -11.76 -8.23 -6.58
N PHE A 166 -11.01 -8.68 -7.60
CA PHE A 166 -11.39 -8.57 -9.01
C PHE A 166 -12.29 -9.73 -9.46
N GLU A 167 -12.12 -10.92 -8.89
CA GLU A 167 -12.92 -12.10 -9.21
C GLU A 167 -14.40 -11.96 -8.88
N ARG A 168 -14.77 -10.98 -8.03
CA ARG A 168 -16.17 -10.57 -7.81
C ARG A 168 -16.94 -10.38 -9.10
N LYS A 169 -16.29 -9.92 -10.18
CA LYS A 169 -16.90 -9.76 -11.51
C LYS A 169 -17.51 -11.06 -12.05
N LYS A 170 -17.03 -12.23 -11.64
CA LYS A 170 -17.57 -13.54 -12.04
C LYS A 170 -18.99 -13.79 -11.51
N ALA A 171 -19.41 -13.09 -10.46
CA ALA A 171 -20.75 -13.20 -9.90
C ALA A 171 -21.82 -12.41 -10.70
N VAL A 172 -21.40 -11.59 -11.67
CA VAL A 172 -22.32 -10.76 -12.46
C VAL A 172 -23.20 -11.63 -13.36
N VAL A 173 -24.51 -11.43 -13.27
CA VAL A 173 -25.51 -12.04 -14.16
C VAL A 173 -25.89 -11.05 -15.27
N LYS A 174 -26.28 -11.58 -16.44
CA LYS A 174 -26.81 -10.76 -17.54
C LYS A 174 -28.26 -10.39 -17.25
N GLY A 175 -28.61 -9.12 -17.47
CA GLY A 175 -29.99 -8.65 -17.40
C GLY A 175 -30.17 -7.46 -16.45
N ILE A 176 -31.44 -7.17 -16.16
CA ILE A 176 -31.83 -6.15 -15.19
C ILE A 176 -31.69 -6.69 -13.76
N ARG A 177 -31.70 -5.79 -12.77
CA ARG A 177 -31.64 -6.13 -11.36
C ARG A 177 -32.82 -7.05 -10.99
N ASN A 178 -32.56 -8.08 -10.18
CA ASN A 178 -33.64 -8.83 -9.53
C ASN A 178 -34.19 -8.00 -8.35
N GLU A 179 -35.40 -7.46 -8.51
CA GLU A 179 -36.08 -6.63 -7.50
C GLU A 179 -36.80 -7.43 -6.41
N GLU A 180 -36.89 -8.77 -6.54
CA GLU A 180 -37.41 -9.65 -5.49
C GLU A 180 -36.58 -9.57 -4.20
N PHE A 181 -35.30 -9.19 -4.33
CA PHE A 181 -34.37 -9.03 -3.23
C PHE A 181 -34.10 -7.54 -2.94
N PRO A 182 -34.18 -7.11 -1.66
CA PRO A 182 -33.79 -5.76 -1.27
C PRO A 182 -32.27 -5.56 -1.43
N LEU A 183 -31.83 -4.31 -1.62
CA LEU A 183 -30.41 -3.98 -1.54
C LEU A 183 -29.95 -4.10 -0.09
N LEU A 184 -28.88 -4.86 0.14
CA LEU A 184 -28.35 -5.09 1.48
C LEU A 184 -27.35 -4.01 1.91
N GLU A 185 -26.65 -3.39 0.96
CA GLU A 185 -25.63 -2.36 1.23
C GLU A 185 -26.08 -1.01 0.68
N ASP A 186 -25.75 0.06 1.42
CA ASP A 186 -25.81 1.42 0.89
C ASP A 186 -24.59 1.65 0.00
N PHE A 187 -24.87 1.85 -1.28
CA PHE A 187 -23.92 2.02 -2.35
C PHE A 187 -23.70 3.51 -2.69
N SER A 188 -24.15 4.42 -1.82
CA SER A 188 -23.99 5.87 -1.96
C SER A 188 -22.54 6.35 -1.91
N ASP A 189 -21.64 5.58 -1.28
CA ASP A 189 -20.21 5.85 -1.31
C ASP A 189 -19.50 5.12 -2.47
N ASN A 190 -18.38 5.68 -2.93
CA ASN A 190 -17.60 5.10 -4.03
C ASN A 190 -16.71 3.93 -3.57
N TYR A 191 -16.88 3.42 -2.36
CA TYR A 191 -16.10 2.31 -1.84
C TYR A 191 -16.91 1.02 -1.86
N ALA A 192 -16.20 -0.10 -1.90
CA ALA A 192 -16.79 -1.40 -1.62
C ALA A 192 -15.94 -2.12 -0.58
N THR A 193 -16.59 -2.93 0.25
CA THR A 193 -15.93 -3.76 1.25
C THR A 193 -15.58 -5.11 0.66
N TRP A 194 -14.39 -5.61 1.00
CA TRP A 194 -13.89 -6.94 0.67
C TRP A 194 -13.31 -7.59 1.92
N TYR A 195 -13.59 -8.88 2.04
CA TYR A 195 -13.08 -9.75 3.09
C TYR A 195 -11.97 -10.59 2.48
N PRO A 196 -10.70 -10.17 2.57
CA PRO A 196 -9.60 -11.00 2.11
C PRO A 196 -9.59 -12.33 2.87
N VAL A 197 -9.37 -13.41 2.14
CA VAL A 197 -8.99 -14.68 2.78
C VAL A 197 -7.61 -14.44 3.39
N ILE A 198 -7.48 -14.62 4.70
CA ILE A 198 -6.19 -14.56 5.39
C ILE A 198 -5.57 -15.93 5.17
N GLU A 199 -4.48 -15.98 4.40
CA GLU A 199 -3.58 -17.14 4.33
C GLU A 199 -2.64 -17.16 5.55
#